data_AF-A0A2V8WEZ0-F1
#
_entry.id   AF-A0A2V8WEZ0-F1
#
_cell.length_a   1.000
_cell.length_b   1.000
_cell.length_c   1.000
_cell.angle_alpha   90.00
_cell.angle_beta   90.00
_cell.angle_gamma   90.00
#
_symmetry.space_group_name_H-M   'P 1'
#
loop_
_entity.id
_entity.type
_entity.pdbx_description
1 polymer ?
#
loop_
_entity_poly.entity_id
_entity_poly.type
_entity_poly.pdbx_seq_one_letter_code
_entity_poly.pdbx_strand_id
1 'polypeptide(L)'
;MTGAPQLYLPSDFPEPEAVKQLETRCKVQVRNLLPSGDRLGKPGAAAISPPGLLYLENRYVVPGGRFNEMYGWDSYFIIVGLLRDGRLDLARDMVNNFLFEVEHYGAVLNANRTYYLTRSQPPFLTSMILGVYAAQKAAGHEDRAWLTKAYRLATKDHSLWDAEPHLAGSTGLSRYFDFGDGPAPESVQDETGHYREVVAYFLAHPEQDRNLLVRKAPGQTSPLTVGSTYSLQVCDLVRTMAKPECTVAADLALSS
;
A
#
# COMPACT_ATOMS: atom_id res chain seq x y z
N MET A 1 -13.60 13.52 2.46
CA MET A 1 -13.38 13.47 0.99
C MET A 1 -14.69 13.13 0.29
N THR A 2 -15.13 13.98 -0.64
CA THR A 2 -16.37 13.80 -1.43
C THR A 2 -15.98 13.37 -2.84
N GLY A 3 -15.79 12.07 -3.06
CA GLY A 3 -15.49 11.50 -4.37
C GLY A 3 -16.15 10.12 -4.51
N ALA A 4 -16.54 9.75 -5.72
CA ALA A 4 -17.07 8.41 -5.99
C ALA A 4 -15.99 7.35 -5.70
N PRO A 5 -16.34 6.20 -5.11
CA PRO A 5 -15.40 5.11 -4.87
C PRO A 5 -14.77 4.64 -6.19
N GLN A 6 -13.48 4.35 -6.17
CA GLN A 6 -12.70 3.97 -7.35
C GLN A 6 -12.26 2.51 -7.26
N LEU A 7 -12.44 1.77 -8.35
CA LEU A 7 -11.95 0.40 -8.51
C LEU A 7 -11.05 0.33 -9.74
N TYR A 8 -9.88 -0.26 -9.57
CA TYR A 8 -8.86 -0.37 -10.61
C TYR A 8 -8.64 -1.83 -11.02
N LEU A 9 -8.86 -2.14 -12.30
CA LEU A 9 -8.54 -3.44 -12.90
C LEU A 9 -7.12 -3.43 -13.50
N PRO A 10 -6.45 -4.60 -13.59
CA PRO A 10 -5.24 -4.71 -14.41
C PRO A 10 -5.50 -4.29 -15.87
N SER A 11 -4.47 -3.78 -16.55
CA SER A 11 -4.57 -3.20 -17.90
C SER A 11 -5.29 -4.10 -18.89
N ASP A 12 -4.93 -5.38 -18.90
CA ASP A 12 -5.38 -6.38 -19.87
C ASP A 12 -6.42 -7.34 -19.30
N PHE A 13 -7.01 -7.00 -18.15
CA PHE A 13 -8.03 -7.85 -17.52
C PHE A 13 -9.42 -7.49 -18.06
N PRO A 14 -10.18 -8.46 -18.60
CA PRO A 14 -11.53 -8.21 -19.07
C PRO A 14 -12.43 -7.85 -17.89
N GLU A 15 -13.19 -6.76 -18.02
CA GLU A 15 -14.08 -6.31 -16.97
C GLU A 15 -15.19 -7.35 -16.69
N PRO A 16 -15.24 -7.95 -15.48
CA PRO A 16 -16.26 -8.93 -15.14
C PRO A 16 -17.65 -8.32 -15.13
N GLU A 17 -18.67 -9.11 -15.48
CA GLU A 17 -20.06 -8.65 -15.48
C GLU A 17 -20.52 -8.15 -14.09
N ALA A 18 -20.05 -8.79 -13.03
CA ALA A 18 -20.30 -8.35 -11.66
C ALA A 18 -19.73 -6.93 -11.38
N VAL A 19 -18.62 -6.56 -12.01
CA VAL A 19 -17.99 -5.24 -11.86
C VAL A 19 -18.78 -4.17 -12.62
N LYS A 20 -19.24 -4.45 -13.85
CA LYS A 20 -20.13 -3.55 -14.60
C LYS A 20 -21.43 -3.24 -13.83
N GLN A 21 -21.95 -4.22 -13.10
CA GLN A 21 -23.10 -4.02 -12.23
C GLN A 21 -22.80 -3.10 -11.04
N LEU A 22 -21.56 -3.03 -10.56
CA LEU A 22 -21.17 -2.08 -9.49
C LEU A 22 -21.20 -0.63 -9.97
N GLU A 23 -20.84 -0.36 -11.22
CA GLU A 23 -20.91 0.99 -11.78
C GLU A 23 -22.34 1.53 -11.76
N THR A 24 -23.29 0.71 -12.20
CA THR A 24 -24.70 1.09 -12.29
C THR A 24 -25.40 1.13 -10.93
N ARG A 25 -25.13 0.14 -10.06
CA ARG A 25 -25.86 0.00 -8.78
C ARG A 25 -25.24 0.80 -7.64
N CYS A 26 -23.92 0.91 -7.61
CA CYS A 26 -23.17 1.44 -6.48
C CYS A 26 -22.43 2.74 -6.80
N LYS A 27 -22.51 3.24 -8.05
CA LYS A 27 -21.82 4.45 -8.53
C LYS A 27 -20.30 4.37 -8.31
N VAL A 28 -19.74 3.16 -8.40
CA VAL A 28 -18.29 2.93 -8.41
C VAL A 28 -17.76 3.39 -9.77
N GLN A 29 -16.64 4.11 -9.78
CA GLN A 29 -15.92 4.41 -11.02
C GLN A 29 -14.90 3.31 -11.26
N VAL A 30 -15.04 2.61 -12.37
CA VAL A 30 -14.14 1.52 -12.76
C VAL A 30 -13.12 2.04 -13.78
N ARG A 31 -11.85 1.73 -13.58
CA ARG A 31 -10.75 2.16 -14.45
C ARG A 31 -9.75 1.03 -14.65
N ASN A 32 -9.12 0.99 -15.81
CA ASN A 32 -7.99 0.08 -16.03
C ASN A 32 -6.69 0.80 -15.65
N LEU A 33 -5.78 0.05 -15.03
CA LEU A 33 -4.41 0.49 -14.85
C LEU A 33 -3.71 0.59 -16.21
N LEU A 34 -2.69 1.43 -16.27
CA LEU A 34 -1.78 1.41 -17.42
C LEU A 34 -0.97 0.11 -17.42
N PRO A 35 -0.58 -0.42 -18.59
CA PRO A 35 0.27 -1.59 -18.66
C PRO A 35 1.57 -1.38 -17.88
N SER A 36 1.70 -2.05 -16.75
CA SER A 36 2.85 -1.89 -15.86
C SER A 36 3.99 -2.84 -16.21
N GLY A 37 3.80 -3.86 -17.05
CA GLY A 37 4.73 -4.98 -17.13
C GLY A 37 4.88 -5.67 -15.75
N ASP A 38 5.56 -6.80 -15.70
CA ASP A 38 5.55 -7.72 -14.54
C ASP A 38 6.21 -7.22 -13.22
N ARG A 39 6.30 -5.92 -12.94
CA ARG A 39 7.07 -5.38 -11.81
C ARG A 39 6.27 -4.43 -10.94
N LEU A 40 6.34 -4.68 -9.63
CA LEU A 40 5.96 -3.76 -8.56
C LEU A 40 6.77 -2.46 -8.66
N GLY A 41 6.20 -1.31 -8.27
CA GLY A 41 6.98 -0.09 -8.08
C GLY A 41 7.36 0.69 -9.35
N LYS A 42 6.70 0.48 -10.49
CA LYS A 42 6.94 1.33 -11.67
C LYS A 42 6.43 2.77 -11.48
N PRO A 43 7.05 3.77 -12.15
CA PRO A 43 6.63 5.16 -12.07
C PRO A 43 5.15 5.28 -12.45
N GLY A 44 4.32 5.74 -11.51
CA GLY A 44 2.89 5.93 -11.78
C GLY A 44 1.96 5.58 -10.62
N ALA A 45 2.36 4.78 -9.64
CA ALA A 45 1.51 4.48 -8.48
C ALA A 45 1.10 5.75 -7.72
N ALA A 46 2.06 6.67 -7.50
CA ALA A 46 1.81 8.01 -6.97
C ALA A 46 1.07 8.94 -7.95
N ALA A 47 1.03 8.62 -9.24
CA ALA A 47 0.31 9.37 -10.26
C ALA A 47 -1.16 8.91 -10.41
N ILE A 48 -1.55 7.78 -9.82
CA ILE A 48 -2.95 7.32 -9.86
C ILE A 48 -3.78 8.21 -8.93
N SER A 49 -4.50 9.13 -9.56
CA SER A 49 -5.42 10.05 -8.89
C SER A 49 -6.80 9.99 -9.55
N PRO A 50 -7.89 9.87 -8.77
CA PRO A 50 -7.93 9.66 -7.31
C PRO A 50 -7.43 8.26 -6.87
N PRO A 51 -7.00 8.06 -5.61
CA PRO A 51 -6.63 6.74 -5.11
C PRO A 51 -7.85 5.79 -5.04
N GLY A 52 -7.62 4.48 -5.16
CA GLY A 52 -8.69 3.49 -5.20
C GLY A 52 -8.30 2.08 -4.77
N LEU A 53 -9.29 1.20 -4.77
CA LEU A 53 -9.13 -0.23 -4.51
C LEU A 53 -8.64 -0.93 -5.78
N LEU A 54 -7.75 -1.90 -5.64
CA LEU A 54 -7.32 -2.80 -6.70
C LEU A 54 -8.24 -4.02 -6.72
N TYR A 55 -8.65 -4.42 -7.92
CA TYR A 55 -9.52 -5.55 -8.13
C TYR A 55 -8.87 -6.86 -7.68
N LEU A 56 -9.63 -7.69 -6.99
CA LEU A 56 -9.30 -9.08 -6.67
C LEU A 56 -10.52 -9.94 -7.01
N GLU A 57 -10.29 -11.09 -7.62
CA GLU A 57 -11.36 -11.92 -8.18
C GLU A 57 -12.13 -12.70 -7.11
N ASN A 58 -11.45 -13.14 -6.07
CA ASN A 58 -12.00 -14.08 -5.09
C ASN A 58 -12.36 -13.38 -3.78
N ARG A 59 -13.15 -14.06 -2.94
CA ARG A 59 -13.52 -13.60 -1.60
C ARG A 59 -12.29 -13.53 -0.69
N TYR A 60 -12.28 -12.58 0.24
CA TYR A 60 -11.21 -12.48 1.24
C TYR A 60 -11.73 -11.93 2.56
N VAL A 61 -10.90 -12.08 3.58
CA VAL A 61 -11.11 -11.54 4.94
C VAL A 61 -10.13 -10.39 5.14
N VAL A 62 -10.58 -9.35 5.83
CA VAL A 62 -9.77 -8.17 6.19
C VAL A 62 -9.38 -8.22 7.68
N PRO A 63 -8.30 -7.52 8.10
CA PRO A 63 -7.91 -7.49 9.52
C PRO A 63 -8.99 -6.94 10.47
N GLY A 64 -9.85 -6.05 9.97
CA GLY A 64 -10.97 -5.48 10.70
C GLY A 64 -10.77 -4.02 11.13
N GLY A 65 -11.81 -3.43 11.72
CA GLY A 65 -11.81 -2.02 12.13
C GLY A 65 -11.84 -1.07 10.92
N ARG A 66 -10.81 -0.22 10.80
CA ARG A 66 -10.71 0.76 9.70
C ARG A 66 -10.20 0.16 8.38
N PHE A 67 -9.69 -1.07 8.41
CA PHE A 67 -9.06 -1.74 7.28
C PHE A 67 -10.10 -2.52 6.47
N ASN A 68 -10.28 -2.13 5.21
CA ASN A 68 -11.24 -2.74 4.28
C ASN A 68 -10.55 -3.41 3.08
N GLU A 69 -9.25 -3.65 3.20
CA GLU A 69 -8.38 -4.21 2.17
C GLU A 69 -7.85 -5.57 2.60
N MET A 70 -7.45 -6.40 1.63
CA MET A 70 -6.70 -7.61 1.90
C MET A 70 -5.24 -7.24 2.17
N TYR A 71 -4.73 -7.53 3.37
CA TYR A 71 -3.34 -7.26 3.76
C TYR A 71 -2.45 -8.48 3.58
N GLY A 72 -1.21 -8.28 3.15
CA GLY A 72 -0.25 -9.34 2.83
C GLY A 72 -0.02 -10.34 3.96
N TRP A 73 0.70 -9.93 5.02
CA TRP A 73 1.12 -10.86 6.08
C TRP A 73 0.00 -11.23 7.06
N ASP A 74 -0.96 -10.34 7.35
CA ASP A 74 -2.12 -10.60 8.21
C ASP A 74 -2.92 -11.81 7.68
N SER A 75 -3.04 -11.88 6.35
CA SER A 75 -3.74 -12.97 5.67
C SER A 75 -3.14 -14.34 5.95
N TYR A 76 -1.85 -14.44 6.28
CA TYR A 76 -1.24 -15.74 6.61
C TYR A 76 -1.90 -16.31 7.88
N PHE A 77 -1.97 -15.49 8.93
CA PHE A 77 -2.56 -15.90 10.20
C PHE A 77 -4.07 -16.14 10.07
N ILE A 78 -4.76 -15.33 9.26
CA ILE A 78 -6.16 -15.54 8.92
C ILE A 78 -6.36 -16.88 8.21
N ILE A 79 -5.57 -17.18 7.18
CA ILE A 79 -5.64 -18.44 6.42
C ILE A 79 -5.39 -19.63 7.36
N VAL A 80 -4.40 -19.54 8.26
CA VAL A 80 -4.17 -20.58 9.28
C VAL A 80 -5.42 -20.81 10.13
N GLY A 81 -6.09 -19.75 10.58
CA GLY A 81 -7.36 -19.83 11.31
C GLY A 81 -8.49 -20.46 10.49
N LEU A 82 -8.67 -20.01 9.25
CA LEU A 82 -9.70 -20.52 8.33
C LEU A 82 -9.53 -22.02 8.06
N LEU A 83 -8.29 -22.49 7.86
CA LEU A 83 -8.01 -23.91 7.67
C LEU A 83 -8.34 -24.73 8.92
N ARG A 84 -8.12 -24.19 10.12
CA ARG A 84 -8.51 -24.84 11.38
C ARG A 84 -10.03 -24.90 11.57
N ASP A 85 -10.74 -23.91 11.06
CA ASP A 85 -12.21 -23.82 11.09
C ASP A 85 -12.89 -24.58 9.93
N GLY A 86 -12.13 -25.31 9.10
CA GLY A 86 -12.68 -26.07 7.97
C GLY A 86 -13.12 -25.20 6.78
N ARG A 87 -12.78 -23.90 6.77
CA ARG A 87 -13.09 -22.93 5.72
C ARG A 87 -12.06 -22.96 4.60
N LEU A 88 -11.83 -24.16 4.06
CA LEU A 88 -10.84 -24.42 3.02
C LEU A 88 -11.10 -23.64 1.73
N ASP A 89 -12.37 -23.48 1.37
CA ASP A 89 -12.80 -22.70 0.20
C ASP A 89 -12.32 -21.25 0.31
N LEU A 90 -12.60 -20.59 1.43
CA LEU A 90 -12.22 -19.20 1.66
C LEU A 90 -10.71 -19.03 1.81
N ALA A 91 -10.03 -19.98 2.46
CA ALA A 91 -8.57 -19.98 2.53
C ALA A 91 -7.93 -20.06 1.13
N ARG A 92 -8.47 -20.92 0.26
CA ARG A 92 -8.00 -21.05 -1.13
C ARG A 92 -8.31 -19.81 -1.96
N ASP A 93 -9.48 -19.22 -1.80
CA ASP A 93 -9.86 -17.95 -2.43
C ASP A 93 -8.84 -16.84 -2.11
N MET A 94 -8.45 -16.71 -0.83
CA MET A 94 -7.42 -15.74 -0.42
C MET A 94 -6.06 -16.02 -1.06
N VAL A 95 -5.61 -17.29 -1.10
CA VAL A 95 -4.36 -17.63 -1.80
C VAL A 95 -4.46 -17.30 -3.29
N ASN A 96 -5.58 -17.58 -3.94
CA ASN A 96 -5.79 -17.24 -5.35
C ASN A 96 -5.72 -15.73 -5.60
N ASN A 97 -6.18 -14.91 -4.66
CA ASN A 97 -6.01 -13.46 -4.74
C ASN A 97 -4.54 -13.04 -4.67
N PHE A 98 -3.72 -13.63 -3.80
CA PHE A 98 -2.27 -13.34 -3.84
C PHE A 98 -1.60 -13.80 -5.12
N LEU A 99 -1.99 -14.96 -5.66
CA LEU A 99 -1.52 -15.40 -6.97
C LEU A 99 -1.93 -14.41 -8.06
N PHE A 100 -3.15 -13.86 -7.99
CA PHE A 100 -3.62 -12.79 -8.87
C PHE A 100 -2.79 -11.51 -8.73
N GLU A 101 -2.46 -11.08 -7.51
CA GLU A 101 -1.59 -9.91 -7.28
C GLU A 101 -0.21 -10.12 -7.90
N VAL A 102 0.40 -11.29 -7.73
CA VAL A 102 1.70 -11.58 -8.34
C VAL A 102 1.61 -11.64 -9.87
N GLU A 103 0.52 -12.19 -10.41
CA GLU A 103 0.28 -12.29 -11.85
C GLU A 103 0.08 -10.91 -12.48
N HIS A 104 -0.69 -10.02 -11.85
CA HIS A 104 -1.15 -8.76 -12.46
C HIS A 104 -0.53 -7.47 -11.90
N TYR A 105 -0.08 -7.50 -10.64
CA TYR A 105 0.52 -6.35 -9.94
C TYR A 105 2.02 -6.55 -9.66
N GLY A 106 2.53 -7.76 -9.90
CA GLY A 106 3.95 -8.09 -9.93
C GLY A 106 4.49 -8.73 -8.65
N ALA A 107 3.80 -8.58 -7.52
CA ALA A 107 4.14 -9.18 -6.24
C ALA A 107 2.93 -9.18 -5.29
N VAL A 108 3.05 -9.86 -4.15
CA VAL A 108 2.14 -9.68 -3.01
C VAL A 108 2.24 -8.23 -2.52
N LEU A 109 1.12 -7.53 -2.45
CA LEU A 109 1.07 -6.14 -2.04
C LEU A 109 1.01 -6.01 -0.51
N ASN A 110 1.33 -4.83 0.01
CA ASN A 110 1.02 -4.49 1.40
C ASN A 110 -0.50 -4.62 1.66
N ALA A 111 -1.30 -3.95 0.83
CA ALA A 111 -2.71 -4.26 0.66
C ALA A 111 -3.18 -3.87 -0.75
N ASN A 112 -4.38 -4.31 -1.16
CA ASN A 112 -4.88 -4.10 -2.52
C ASN A 112 -5.43 -2.67 -2.78
N ARG A 113 -4.60 -1.64 -2.59
CA ARG A 113 -4.90 -0.24 -2.98
C ARG A 113 -3.81 0.36 -3.86
N THR A 114 -4.19 1.34 -4.67
CA THR A 114 -3.30 1.95 -5.67
C THR A 114 -2.03 2.55 -5.05
N TYR A 115 -2.11 3.14 -3.85
CA TYR A 115 -0.95 3.69 -3.14
C TYR A 115 -0.04 2.64 -2.47
N TYR A 116 -0.41 1.36 -2.52
CA TYR A 116 0.43 0.22 -2.11
C TYR A 116 1.10 -0.50 -3.29
N LEU A 117 0.90 -0.05 -4.54
CA LEU A 117 1.57 -0.61 -5.73
C LEU A 117 3.10 -0.46 -5.76
N THR A 118 3.67 0.16 -4.73
CA THR A 118 5.12 0.37 -4.58
C THR A 118 5.75 -0.46 -3.48
N ARG A 119 4.95 -1.14 -2.65
CA ARG A 119 5.46 -1.88 -1.47
C ARG A 119 4.77 -3.21 -1.24
N SER A 120 5.53 -4.11 -0.66
CA SER A 120 5.09 -5.43 -0.21
C SER A 120 5.04 -5.48 1.34
N GLN A 121 4.93 -6.68 1.88
CA GLN A 121 4.94 -7.02 3.30
C GLN A 121 5.72 -8.33 3.51
N PRO A 122 6.00 -8.77 4.76
CA PRO A 122 6.72 -10.02 5.01
C PRO A 122 6.14 -11.21 4.19
N PRO A 123 6.97 -11.90 3.38
CA PRO A 123 6.46 -12.85 2.38
C PRO A 123 6.13 -14.23 2.99
N PHE A 124 4.84 -14.55 3.06
CA PHE A 124 4.33 -15.84 3.54
C PHE A 124 3.66 -16.70 2.45
N LEU A 125 3.69 -16.27 1.18
CA LEU A 125 2.92 -16.87 0.09
C LEU A 125 3.13 -18.40 -0.04
N THR A 126 4.37 -18.88 0.00
CA THR A 126 4.67 -20.32 -0.08
C THR A 126 4.08 -21.11 1.10
N SER A 127 4.09 -20.54 2.30
CA SER A 127 3.50 -21.16 3.49
C SER A 127 1.98 -21.24 3.37
N MET A 128 1.33 -20.20 2.83
CA MET A 128 -0.11 -20.21 2.58
C MET A 128 -0.49 -21.26 1.52
N ILE A 129 0.27 -21.33 0.41
CA ILE A 129 0.07 -22.32 -0.66
C ILE A 129 0.17 -23.74 -0.10
N LEU A 130 1.22 -24.02 0.69
CA LEU A 130 1.42 -25.35 1.29
C LEU A 130 0.30 -25.70 2.28
N GLY A 131 -0.15 -24.74 3.10
CA GLY A 131 -1.25 -24.95 4.05
C GLY A 131 -2.54 -25.33 3.34
N VAL A 132 -2.93 -24.59 2.30
CA VAL A 132 -4.12 -24.89 1.48
C VAL A 132 -3.96 -26.24 0.77
N TYR A 133 -2.82 -26.49 0.12
CA TYR A 133 -2.59 -27.74 -0.61
C TYR A 133 -2.68 -28.97 0.30
N ALA A 134 -2.08 -28.91 1.49
CA ALA A 134 -2.12 -29.99 2.46
C ALA A 134 -3.55 -30.27 2.93
N ALA A 135 -4.33 -29.22 3.20
CA ALA A 135 -5.73 -29.34 3.61
C ALA A 135 -6.60 -29.93 2.49
N GLN A 136 -6.40 -29.53 1.23
CA GLN A 136 -7.10 -30.12 0.09
C GLN A 136 -6.78 -31.60 -0.06
N LYS A 137 -5.49 -31.96 0.03
CA LYS A 137 -5.05 -33.36 -0.04
C LYS A 137 -5.69 -34.20 1.08
N ALA A 138 -5.76 -33.67 2.29
CA ALA A 138 -6.42 -34.33 3.43
C ALA A 138 -7.93 -34.51 3.20
N ALA A 139 -8.57 -33.58 2.48
CA ALA A 139 -9.97 -33.68 2.06
C ALA A 139 -10.18 -34.59 0.82
N GLY A 140 -9.15 -35.29 0.36
CA GLY A 140 -9.23 -36.20 -0.79
C GLY A 140 -9.14 -35.52 -2.16
N HIS A 141 -8.75 -34.24 -2.22
CA HIS A 141 -8.60 -33.49 -3.47
C HIS A 141 -7.15 -33.03 -3.67
N GLU A 142 -6.45 -33.63 -4.63
CA GLU A 142 -5.06 -33.27 -4.95
C GLU A 142 -4.99 -32.50 -6.28
N ASP A 143 -4.92 -31.17 -6.22
CA ASP A 143 -4.85 -30.30 -7.41
C ASP A 143 -3.40 -29.90 -7.73
N ARG A 144 -2.69 -30.81 -8.42
CA ARG A 144 -1.29 -30.58 -8.83
C ARG A 144 -1.14 -29.48 -9.88
N ALA A 145 -2.17 -29.25 -10.70
CA ALA A 145 -2.14 -28.20 -11.71
C ALA A 145 -2.14 -26.82 -11.04
N TRP A 146 -2.99 -26.64 -10.03
CA TRP A 146 -2.96 -25.44 -9.19
C TRP A 146 -1.65 -25.26 -8.46
N LEU A 147 -1.10 -26.31 -7.82
CA LEU A 147 0.19 -26.21 -7.14
C LEU A 147 1.32 -25.80 -8.09
N THR A 148 1.32 -26.33 -9.33
CA THR A 148 2.30 -25.97 -10.35
C THR A 148 2.17 -24.49 -10.76
N LYS A 149 0.94 -23.98 -10.96
CA LYS A 149 0.71 -22.55 -11.21
C LYS A 149 1.17 -21.70 -10.02
N ALA A 150 0.78 -22.09 -8.81
CA ALA A 150 1.09 -21.38 -7.58
C ALA A 150 2.60 -21.29 -7.33
N TYR A 151 3.33 -22.39 -7.55
CA TYR A 151 4.80 -22.42 -7.40
C TYR A 151 5.50 -21.48 -8.38
N ARG A 152 5.10 -21.47 -9.66
CA ARG A 152 5.65 -20.55 -10.67
C ARG A 152 5.48 -19.09 -10.25
N LEU A 153 4.30 -18.73 -9.74
CA LEU A 153 4.03 -17.38 -9.25
C LEU A 153 4.79 -17.09 -7.95
N ALA A 154 4.89 -18.03 -7.01
CA ALA A 154 5.69 -17.85 -5.80
C ALA A 154 7.18 -17.62 -6.11
N THR A 155 7.73 -18.25 -7.14
CA THR A 155 9.10 -17.97 -7.61
C THR A 155 9.23 -16.56 -8.20
N LYS A 156 8.21 -16.08 -8.94
CA LYS A 156 8.14 -14.69 -9.41
C LYS A 156 8.11 -13.71 -8.24
N ASP A 157 7.26 -13.95 -7.24
CA ASP A 157 7.17 -13.13 -6.02
C ASP A 157 8.50 -13.13 -5.24
N HIS A 158 9.13 -14.29 -5.07
CA HIS A 158 10.44 -14.40 -4.43
C HIS A 158 11.52 -13.59 -5.17
N SER A 159 11.47 -13.52 -6.50
CA SER A 159 12.45 -12.74 -7.28
C SER A 159 12.44 -11.24 -6.99
N LEU A 160 11.36 -10.71 -6.40
CA LEU A 160 11.31 -9.32 -5.89
C LEU A 160 12.35 -9.09 -4.79
N TRP A 161 12.48 -10.05 -3.88
CA TRP A 161 13.30 -9.96 -2.67
C TRP A 161 14.78 -10.25 -2.96
N ASP A 162 15.05 -11.01 -4.02
CA ASP A 162 16.40 -11.39 -4.49
C ASP A 162 16.89 -10.49 -5.63
N ALA A 163 16.47 -9.22 -5.63
CA ALA A 163 16.86 -8.23 -6.63
C ALA A 163 17.08 -6.86 -5.99
N GLU A 164 17.97 -6.05 -6.57
CA GLU A 164 18.06 -4.63 -6.20
C GLU A 164 16.71 -3.94 -6.42
N PRO A 165 16.29 -3.05 -5.50
CA PRO A 165 17.01 -2.50 -4.35
C PRO A 165 16.82 -3.30 -3.04
N HIS A 166 16.16 -4.46 -3.06
CA HIS A 166 15.96 -5.29 -1.86
C HIS A 166 17.22 -6.02 -1.41
N LEU A 167 18.28 -6.11 -2.23
CA LEU A 167 19.55 -6.67 -1.76
C LEU A 167 20.21 -5.74 -0.74
N ALA A 168 20.75 -6.31 0.32
CA ALA A 168 21.48 -5.60 1.37
C ALA A 168 22.99 -5.58 1.05
N GLY A 169 23.33 -4.90 -0.05
CA GLY A 169 24.70 -4.82 -0.54
C GLY A 169 25.30 -6.19 -0.83
N SER A 170 26.54 -6.43 -0.39
CA SER A 170 27.27 -7.69 -0.63
C SER A 170 27.01 -8.78 0.42
N THR A 171 26.03 -8.61 1.32
CA THR A 171 25.81 -9.55 2.44
C THR A 171 25.14 -10.86 2.01
N GLY A 172 24.52 -10.90 0.82
CA GLY A 172 23.66 -12.01 0.41
C GLY A 172 22.31 -12.07 1.13
N LEU A 173 21.94 -11.03 1.87
CA LEU A 173 20.64 -10.89 2.54
C LEU A 173 19.76 -9.88 1.81
N SER A 174 18.45 -9.98 2.04
CA SER A 174 17.46 -9.00 1.60
C SER A 174 17.11 -8.01 2.72
N ARG A 175 16.68 -6.81 2.34
CA ARG A 175 16.13 -5.75 3.20
C ARG A 175 14.79 -5.29 2.64
N TYR A 176 13.95 -4.70 3.49
CA TYR A 176 12.75 -4.01 3.02
C TYR A 176 13.11 -2.75 2.24
N PHE A 177 12.39 -2.52 1.14
CA PHE A 177 12.47 -1.29 0.35
C PHE A 177 11.09 -0.97 -0.24
N ASP A 178 10.68 0.30 -0.17
CA ASP A 178 9.51 0.81 -0.90
C ASP A 178 10.01 1.52 -2.15
N PHE A 179 9.44 1.21 -3.32
CA PHE A 179 9.76 1.88 -4.58
C PHE A 179 9.11 3.26 -4.72
N GLY A 180 8.24 3.63 -3.78
CA GLY A 180 7.51 4.88 -3.77
C GLY A 180 8.37 6.03 -3.27
N ASP A 181 8.27 7.16 -3.96
CA ASP A 181 8.84 8.43 -3.51
C ASP A 181 7.79 9.25 -2.76
N GLY A 182 8.24 10.07 -1.82
CA GLY A 182 7.37 11.00 -1.11
C GLY A 182 6.78 10.42 0.18
N PRO A 183 5.90 11.17 0.86
CA PRO A 183 5.22 10.67 2.05
C PRO A 183 4.17 9.64 1.66
N ALA A 184 3.89 8.71 2.56
CA ALA A 184 2.83 7.73 2.38
C ALA A 184 1.46 8.46 2.31
N PRO A 185 0.70 8.37 1.19
CA PRO A 185 -0.55 9.12 1.02
C PRO A 185 -1.56 8.88 2.15
N GLU A 186 -1.65 7.65 2.65
CA GLU A 186 -2.51 7.25 3.77
C GLU A 186 -2.11 7.91 5.09
N SER A 187 -0.83 8.25 5.27
CA SER A 187 -0.31 8.92 6.47
C SER A 187 -0.43 10.44 6.38
N VAL A 188 -0.44 11.00 5.16
CA VAL A 188 -0.73 12.43 4.94
C VAL A 188 -2.21 12.74 5.14
N GLN A 189 -3.07 11.79 4.77
CA GLN A 189 -4.51 11.89 4.99
C GLN A 189 -4.92 11.54 6.42
N ASP A 190 -4.00 11.00 7.22
CA ASP A 190 -4.27 10.63 8.60
C ASP A 190 -4.47 11.88 9.47
N GLU A 191 -5.52 11.85 10.28
CA GLU A 191 -5.92 12.94 11.17
C GLU A 191 -4.97 13.08 12.37
N THR A 192 -4.09 12.09 12.58
CA THR A 192 -3.09 12.09 13.66
C THR A 192 -2.03 13.17 13.51
N GLY A 193 -1.80 13.69 12.30
CA GLY A 193 -0.81 14.74 12.07
C GLY A 193 0.64 14.28 12.28
N HIS A 194 0.93 12.99 12.13
CA HIS A 194 2.27 12.41 12.35
C HIS A 194 3.41 13.24 11.74
N TYR A 195 3.33 13.56 10.45
CA TYR A 195 4.35 14.36 9.78
C TYR A 195 4.45 15.80 10.34
N ARG A 196 3.34 16.37 10.82
CA ARG A 196 3.32 17.67 11.49
C ARG A 196 4.05 17.59 12.84
N GLU A 197 3.87 16.51 13.60
CA GLU A 197 4.58 16.29 14.86
C GLU A 197 6.09 16.13 14.65
N VAL A 198 6.50 15.40 13.60
CA VAL A 198 7.92 15.28 13.21
C VAL A 198 8.51 16.64 12.84
N VAL A 199 7.80 17.43 12.04
CA VAL A 199 8.22 18.80 11.69
C VAL A 199 8.31 19.68 12.94
N ALA A 200 7.34 19.60 13.85
CA ALA A 200 7.36 20.35 15.11
C ALA A 200 8.53 19.93 16.02
N TYR A 201 8.88 18.64 16.03
CA TYR A 201 10.02 18.14 16.79
C TYR A 201 11.34 18.74 16.29
N PHE A 202 11.62 18.68 14.99
CA PHE A 202 12.87 19.23 14.43
C PHE A 202 12.94 20.75 14.51
N LEU A 203 11.80 21.44 14.43
CA LEU A 203 11.75 22.88 14.73
C LEU A 203 12.17 23.21 16.17
N ALA A 204 11.75 22.39 17.13
CA ALA A 204 12.07 22.59 18.54
C ALA A 204 13.49 22.11 18.91
N HIS A 205 14.08 21.22 18.10
CA HIS A 205 15.38 20.57 18.34
C HIS A 205 16.31 20.72 17.12
N PRO A 206 16.71 21.95 16.76
CA PRO A 206 17.52 22.20 15.56
C PRO A 206 18.88 21.51 15.59
N GLU A 207 19.41 21.17 16.77
CA GLU A 207 20.65 20.40 16.93
C GLU A 207 20.54 18.95 16.44
N GLN A 208 19.31 18.43 16.33
CA GLN A 208 19.03 17.07 15.86
C GLN A 208 18.58 17.03 14.40
N ASP A 209 18.38 18.19 13.78
CA ASP A 209 17.77 18.34 12.45
C ASP A 209 18.51 17.54 11.36
N ARG A 210 19.84 17.36 11.41
CA ARG A 210 20.61 16.57 10.41
C ARG A 210 20.21 16.85 8.93
N ASN A 211 19.71 18.06 8.64
CA ASN A 211 19.15 18.52 7.36
C ASN A 211 17.84 17.83 6.94
N LEU A 212 17.04 17.36 7.90
CA LEU A 212 15.75 16.70 7.67
C LEU A 212 14.61 17.71 7.53
N LEU A 213 14.76 18.93 8.02
CA LEU A 213 13.79 20.01 7.91
C LEU A 213 14.20 21.03 6.83
N VAL A 214 13.32 21.25 5.86
CA VAL A 214 13.48 22.25 4.81
C VAL A 214 12.64 23.47 5.15
N ARG A 215 13.31 24.61 5.37
CA ARG A 215 12.66 25.91 5.59
C ARG A 215 12.67 26.75 4.32
N LYS A 216 11.51 27.28 3.94
CA LYS A 216 11.27 28.03 2.69
C LYS A 216 10.59 29.36 2.98
N ALA A 217 10.78 30.33 2.08
CA ALA A 217 9.93 31.51 2.07
C ALA A 217 8.47 31.09 1.78
N PRO A 218 7.46 31.80 2.31
CA PRO A 218 6.06 31.48 2.07
C PRO A 218 5.74 31.40 0.57
N GLY A 219 5.13 30.29 0.14
CA GLY A 219 4.73 30.05 -1.26
C GLY A 219 5.85 29.61 -2.19
N GLN A 220 7.08 29.39 -1.69
CA GLN A 220 8.22 28.97 -2.51
C GLN A 220 8.30 27.44 -2.62
N THR A 221 8.55 26.94 -3.84
CA THR A 221 8.81 25.52 -4.09
C THR A 221 10.30 25.20 -3.94
N SER A 222 10.62 23.99 -3.49
CA SER A 222 12.01 23.50 -3.40
C SER A 222 12.08 22.06 -3.90
N PRO A 223 13.07 21.70 -4.74
CA PRO A 223 13.24 20.35 -5.26
C PRO A 223 13.64 19.33 -4.18
N LEU A 224 14.10 19.80 -3.01
CA LEU A 224 14.49 18.97 -1.87
C LEU A 224 13.32 18.63 -0.94
N THR A 225 12.11 19.12 -1.23
CA THR A 225 10.94 18.91 -0.38
C THR A 225 10.27 17.58 -0.67
N VAL A 226 10.03 16.79 0.37
CA VAL A 226 9.15 15.62 0.33
C VAL A 226 7.87 15.88 1.11
N GLY A 227 6.75 15.75 0.42
CA GLY A 227 5.42 15.70 1.03
C GLY A 227 4.76 17.02 1.35
N SER A 228 3.94 17.01 2.40
CA SER A 228 3.13 18.16 2.81
C SER A 228 4.01 19.33 3.25
N THR A 229 3.64 20.52 2.81
CA THR A 229 4.21 21.77 3.31
C THR A 229 3.33 22.31 4.44
N TYR A 230 3.96 22.71 5.54
CA TYR A 230 3.32 23.26 6.73
C TYR A 230 3.71 24.73 6.88
N SER A 231 2.74 25.62 7.04
CA SER A 231 3.03 27.04 7.28
C SER A 231 3.34 27.28 8.76
N LEU A 232 4.51 27.87 9.02
CA LEU A 232 4.91 28.37 10.32
C LEU A 232 4.33 29.76 10.52
N GLN A 233 3.52 29.93 11.56
CA GLN A 233 2.93 31.20 11.93
C GLN A 233 3.54 31.73 13.23
N VAL A 234 3.86 33.01 13.26
CA VAL A 234 4.24 33.74 14.47
C VAL A 234 3.03 34.55 14.90
N CYS A 235 2.53 34.27 16.10
CA CYS A 235 1.33 34.88 16.64
C CYS A 235 1.68 35.84 17.78
N ASP A 236 1.14 37.05 17.74
CA ASP A 236 1.23 37.98 18.86
C ASP A 236 0.13 37.66 19.87
N LEU A 237 0.54 37.20 21.06
CA LEU A 237 -0.34 36.89 22.17
C LEU A 237 -0.45 38.11 23.08
N VAL A 238 -1.12 39.16 22.60
CA VAL A 238 -1.51 40.24 23.50
C VAL A 238 -2.49 39.65 24.53
N ARG A 239 -2.17 39.77 25.83
CA ARG A 239 -2.86 39.12 26.97
C ARG A 239 -4.38 39.37 27.07
N THR A 240 -4.95 40.18 26.20
CA THR A 240 -6.37 40.55 26.17
C THR A 240 -6.90 40.46 24.74
N MET A 241 -7.78 39.47 24.52
CA MET A 241 -8.80 39.33 23.48
C MET A 241 -8.65 38.13 22.54
N ALA A 242 -9.81 37.62 22.13
CA ALA A 242 -10.11 36.21 21.93
C ALA A 242 -9.54 35.55 20.65
N LYS A 243 -8.68 36.22 19.87
CA LYS A 243 -8.01 35.65 18.70
C LYS A 243 -6.64 36.30 18.50
N PRO A 244 -5.53 35.55 18.57
CA PRO A 244 -4.20 36.09 18.30
C PRO A 244 -4.05 36.50 16.84
N GLU A 245 -3.37 37.62 16.60
CA GLU A 245 -2.94 38.00 15.24
C GLU A 245 -1.72 37.17 14.87
N CYS A 246 -1.83 36.39 13.79
CA CYS A 246 -0.77 35.50 13.32
C CYS A 246 -0.27 35.92 11.94
N THR A 247 1.04 35.99 11.78
CA THR A 247 1.71 36.24 10.49
C THR A 247 2.44 34.99 10.03
N VAL A 248 2.36 34.68 8.73
CA VAL A 248 3.10 33.55 8.15
C VAL A 248 4.57 33.94 8.06
N ALA A 249 5.43 33.22 8.79
CA ALA A 249 6.86 33.52 8.88
C ALA A 249 7.69 32.66 7.93
N ALA A 250 7.28 31.43 7.66
CA ALA A 250 7.95 30.51 6.75
C ALA A 250 7.03 29.36 6.35
N ASP A 251 7.42 28.64 5.31
CA ASP A 251 6.89 27.31 5.02
C ASP A 251 7.93 26.25 5.37
N LEU A 252 7.48 25.13 5.91
CA LEU A 252 8.30 24.03 6.41
C LEU A 252 7.91 22.74 5.73
N ALA A 253 8.88 21.89 5.45
CA ALA A 253 8.64 20.53 4.96
C ALA A 253 9.79 19.61 5.37
N LEU A 254 9.63 18.31 5.15
CA LEU A 254 10.70 17.35 5.34
C LEU A 254 11.55 17.23 4.07
N SER A 255 12.84 16.92 4.24
CA SER A 255 13.75 16.66 3.12
C SER A 255 13.48 15.28 2.50
N SER A 256 13.80 15.14 1.22
CA SER A 256 13.94 13.83 0.53
C SER A 256 15.08 12.99 1.08
#